data_AF-A0A841VMC2-F1
#
_entry.id   AF-A0A841VMC2-F1
#
_cell.length_a   1.000
_cell.length_b   1.000
_cell.length_c   1.000
_cell.angle_alpha   90.00
_cell.angle_beta   90.00
_cell.angle_gamma   90.00
#
_symmetry.space_group_name_H-M   'P 1'
#
loop_
_entity.id
_entity.type
_entity.pdbx_description
1 polymer ?
#
loop_
_entity_poly.entity_id
_entity_poly.type
_entity_poly.pdbx_seq_one_letter_code
_entity_poly.pdbx_strand_id
1 'polypeptide(L)'
;MSSQDKFPKNQNIQTLTEVSPIGKIWDKHRANTDKVLHYYAKADEDYFQQYAWRMRICSELLKFQLVADESEGILKLKLSDARFCRVRHCPVCQWRRSLMWKARAYKILPQVVTDYPKYRWLFVTLNIE
;
A
#
# COMPACT_ATOMS: atom_id res chain seq x y z
N MET A 1 -19.07 -27.62 20.86
CA MET A 1 -17.80 -28.28 20.53
C MET A 1 -17.41 -27.91 19.11
N SER A 2 -16.17 -27.50 18.94
CA SER A 2 -15.56 -26.84 17.78
C SER A 2 -15.77 -27.60 16.46
N SER A 3 -16.49 -26.98 15.52
CA SER A 3 -16.44 -27.35 14.10
C SER A 3 -15.15 -26.77 13.51
N GLN A 4 -14.17 -27.65 13.33
CA GLN A 4 -12.91 -27.31 12.68
C GLN A 4 -13.14 -27.15 11.18
N ASP A 5 -13.13 -25.92 10.69
CA ASP A 5 -13.03 -25.63 9.25
C ASP A 5 -11.71 -26.17 8.71
N LYS A 6 -11.79 -27.32 8.03
CA LYS A 6 -10.69 -27.94 7.29
C LYS A 6 -10.45 -27.16 6.00
N PHE A 7 -9.71 -26.06 6.07
CA PHE A 7 -9.14 -25.46 4.86
C PHE A 7 -7.98 -26.35 4.36
N PRO A 8 -8.01 -26.84 3.11
CA PRO A 8 -6.92 -27.64 2.56
C PRO A 8 -5.66 -26.78 2.47
N LYS A 9 -4.57 -27.24 3.10
CA LYS A 9 -3.24 -26.60 2.99
C LYS A 9 -2.74 -26.78 1.57
N ASN A 10 -2.86 -25.73 0.76
CA ASN A 10 -2.34 -25.70 -0.60
C ASN A 10 -0.80 -25.65 -0.55
N GLN A 11 -0.13 -26.68 -1.04
CA GLN A 11 1.32 -26.91 -0.86
C GLN A 11 2.22 -26.12 -1.83
N ASN A 12 1.71 -25.06 -2.47
CA ASN A 12 2.49 -24.25 -3.41
C ASN A 12 2.06 -22.77 -3.37
N ILE A 13 2.15 -22.15 -2.19
CA ILE A 13 1.89 -20.71 -2.04
C ILE A 13 3.20 -19.97 -2.32
N GLN A 14 3.38 -19.52 -3.56
CA GLN A 14 4.46 -18.60 -3.91
C GLN A 14 4.19 -17.23 -3.30
N THR A 15 5.21 -16.59 -2.75
CA THR A 15 5.07 -15.23 -2.21
C THR A 15 4.94 -14.20 -3.33
N LEU A 16 4.29 -13.06 -3.06
CA LEU A 16 4.20 -11.99 -4.07
C LEU A 16 5.59 -11.52 -4.52
N THR A 17 6.58 -11.58 -3.63
CA THR A 17 7.98 -11.23 -3.91
C THR A 17 8.65 -12.21 -4.88
N GLU A 18 8.30 -13.48 -4.84
CA GLU A 18 8.78 -14.48 -5.81
C GLU A 18 8.18 -14.26 -7.20
N VAL A 19 6.90 -13.87 -7.25
CA VAL A 19 6.17 -13.65 -8.51
C VAL A 19 6.50 -12.29 -9.13
N SER A 20 6.78 -11.27 -8.31
CA SER A 20 7.05 -9.92 -8.79
C SER A 20 7.95 -9.12 -7.84
N PRO A 21 8.92 -8.33 -8.37
CA PRO A 21 9.72 -7.41 -7.56
C PRO A 21 8.87 -6.40 -6.75
N ILE A 22 7.64 -6.10 -7.19
CA ILE A 22 6.69 -5.23 -6.49
C ILE A 22 6.32 -5.79 -5.11
N GLY A 23 6.41 -7.11 -4.90
CA GLY A 23 6.13 -7.75 -3.62
C GLY A 23 6.97 -7.19 -2.48
N LYS A 24 8.27 -6.94 -2.71
CA LYS A 24 9.19 -6.40 -1.69
C LYS A 24 8.71 -5.06 -1.11
N ILE A 25 8.09 -4.23 -1.96
CA ILE A 25 7.57 -2.93 -1.56
C ILE A 25 6.34 -3.13 -0.66
N TRP A 26 5.43 -4.04 -1.03
CA TRP A 26 4.27 -4.40 -0.22
C TRP A 26 4.69 -4.97 1.14
N ASP A 27 5.62 -5.93 1.15
CA ASP A 27 6.12 -6.57 2.36
C ASP A 27 6.70 -5.53 3.33
N LYS A 28 7.50 -4.58 2.83
CA LYS A 28 8.05 -3.47 3.62
C LYS A 28 6.94 -2.63 4.28
N HIS A 29 5.94 -2.21 3.50
CA HIS A 29 4.87 -1.36 4.04
C HIS A 29 3.93 -2.13 4.97
N ARG A 30 3.69 -3.42 4.70
CA ARG A 30 2.92 -4.31 5.57
C ARG A 30 3.64 -4.51 6.91
N ALA A 31 4.92 -4.85 6.90
CA ALA A 31 5.73 -5.00 8.11
C ALA A 31 5.75 -3.71 8.95
N ASN A 32 5.86 -2.53 8.32
CA ASN A 32 5.74 -1.26 9.04
C ASN A 32 4.33 -1.06 9.64
N THR A 33 3.28 -1.50 8.95
CA THR A 33 1.91 -1.45 9.47
C THR A 33 1.73 -2.38 10.66
N ASP A 34 2.35 -3.56 10.66
CA ASP A 34 2.34 -4.48 11.79
C ASP A 34 3.01 -3.88 13.03
N LYS A 35 4.10 -3.12 12.86
CA LYS A 35 4.73 -2.37 13.96
C LYS A 35 3.78 -1.34 14.58
N VAL A 36 3.13 -0.52 13.75
CA VAL A 36 2.20 0.52 14.24
C VAL A 36 0.95 -0.11 14.87
N LEU A 37 0.46 -1.19 14.28
CA LEU A 37 -0.61 -2.01 14.85
C LEU A 37 -0.26 -2.46 16.26
N HIS A 38 0.97 -2.98 16.47
CA HIS A 38 1.42 -3.45 17.78
C HIS A 38 1.46 -2.34 18.82
N TYR A 39 1.86 -1.12 18.43
CA TYR A 39 1.79 0.03 19.34
C TYR A 39 0.35 0.37 19.73
N TYR A 40 -0.59 0.37 18.78
CA TYR A 40 -2.00 0.61 19.09
C TYR A 40 -2.62 -0.51 19.92
N ALA A 41 -2.24 -1.77 19.68
CA ALA A 41 -2.74 -2.92 20.44
C ALA A 41 -2.24 -2.95 21.89
N LYS A 42 -1.19 -2.18 22.20
CA LYS A 42 -0.66 -2.03 23.57
C LYS A 42 -1.24 -0.86 24.33
N ALA A 43 -1.99 0.02 23.67
CA ALA A 43 -2.58 1.16 24.34
C ALA A 43 -3.81 0.73 25.15
N ASP A 44 -3.99 1.37 26.32
CA ASP A 44 -5.07 1.04 27.25
C ASP A 44 -6.44 1.54 26.76
N GLU A 45 -6.47 2.49 25.82
CA GLU A 45 -7.71 3.11 25.34
C GLU A 45 -8.37 2.29 24.21
N ASP A 46 -9.66 2.00 24.34
CA ASP A 46 -10.42 1.12 23.44
C ASP A 46 -10.39 1.52 21.96
N TYR A 47 -10.36 2.81 21.64
CA TYR A 47 -10.34 3.25 20.25
C TYR A 47 -9.01 2.93 19.55
N PHE A 48 -7.90 2.84 20.28
CA PHE A 48 -6.64 2.39 19.70
C PHE A 48 -6.69 0.90 19.37
N GLN A 49 -7.35 0.09 20.19
CA GLN A 49 -7.59 -1.33 19.88
C GLN A 49 -8.39 -1.49 18.58
N GLN A 50 -9.39 -0.64 18.34
CA GLN A 50 -10.12 -0.62 17.08
C GLN A 50 -9.23 -0.24 15.88
N TYR A 51 -8.30 0.69 16.05
CA TYR A 51 -7.32 1.02 15.01
C TYR A 51 -6.37 -0.13 14.71
N ALA A 52 -5.88 -0.82 15.75
CA ALA A 52 -5.06 -2.01 15.59
C ALA A 52 -5.79 -3.10 14.79
N TRP A 53 -7.04 -3.38 15.13
CA TRP A 53 -7.86 -4.37 14.41
C TRP A 53 -8.07 -3.98 12.93
N ARG A 54 -8.37 -2.71 12.65
CA ARG A 54 -8.50 -2.22 11.27
C ARG A 54 -7.19 -2.31 10.49
N MET A 55 -6.06 -2.05 11.15
CA MET A 55 -4.73 -2.18 10.55
C MET A 55 -4.35 -3.63 10.28
N ARG A 56 -4.83 -4.58 11.09
CA ARG A 56 -4.61 -6.02 10.91
C ARG A 56 -5.13 -6.49 9.55
N ILE A 57 -6.38 -6.17 9.25
CA ILE A 57 -7.07 -6.56 8.02
C ILE A 57 -6.73 -5.67 6.80
N CYS A 58 -5.89 -4.65 6.98
CA CYS A 58 -5.48 -3.76 5.90
C CYS A 58 -4.52 -4.51 4.96
N SER A 59 -4.75 -4.44 3.65
CA SER A 59 -3.93 -5.09 2.61
C SER A 59 -3.58 -6.55 2.90
N GLU A 60 -4.46 -7.27 3.59
CA GLU A 60 -4.31 -8.70 3.88
C GLU A 60 -4.48 -9.53 2.61
N LEU A 61 -5.38 -9.09 1.72
CA LEU A 61 -5.58 -9.66 0.39
C LEU A 61 -5.35 -8.60 -0.69
N LEU A 62 -4.57 -8.97 -1.70
CA LEU A 62 -4.33 -8.20 -2.91
C LEU A 62 -4.82 -9.02 -4.10
N LYS A 63 -5.79 -8.50 -4.84
CA LYS A 63 -6.25 -9.12 -6.08
C LYS A 63 -5.57 -8.43 -7.26
N PHE A 64 -5.03 -9.24 -8.15
CA PHE A 64 -4.40 -8.77 -9.38
C PHE A 64 -5.19 -9.26 -10.58
N GLN A 65 -5.19 -8.46 -11.64
CA GLN A 65 -5.72 -8.80 -12.94
C GLN A 65 -4.58 -8.69 -13.96
N LEU A 66 -4.53 -9.62 -14.90
CA LEU A 66 -3.65 -9.53 -16.06
C LEU A 66 -4.24 -8.52 -17.03
N VAL A 67 -3.45 -7.51 -17.39
CA VAL A 67 -3.83 -6.46 -18.33
C VAL A 67 -2.77 -6.44 -19.43
N ALA A 68 -3.19 -6.43 -20.68
CA ALA A 68 -2.29 -6.28 -21.81
C ALA A 68 -1.68 -4.87 -21.80
N ASP A 69 -0.35 -4.79 -21.90
CA ASP A 69 0.30 -3.51 -22.14
C ASP A 69 0.35 -3.22 -23.63
N GLU A 70 -0.30 -2.13 -24.05
CA GLU A 70 -0.49 -1.75 -25.45
C GLU A 70 0.84 -1.49 -26.18
N SER A 71 1.90 -1.15 -25.46
CA SER A 71 3.22 -0.85 -26.05
C SER A 71 4.16 -2.04 -26.19
N GLU A 72 3.97 -3.12 -25.42
CA GLU A 72 4.97 -4.19 -25.27
C GLU A 72 4.45 -5.59 -25.63
N GLY A 73 3.13 -5.78 -25.80
CA GLY A 73 2.54 -7.10 -26.04
C GLY A 73 2.68 -8.08 -24.86
N ILE A 74 3.20 -7.61 -23.73
CA ILE A 74 3.41 -8.37 -22.50
C ILE A 74 2.20 -8.15 -21.58
N LEU A 75 1.70 -9.24 -20.98
CA LEU A 75 0.68 -9.16 -19.93
C LEU A 75 1.31 -8.69 -18.62
N LYS A 76 0.83 -7.56 -18.08
CA LYS A 76 1.26 -7.01 -16.79
C LYS A 76 0.22 -7.28 -15.71
N LEU A 77 0.69 -7.66 -14.52
CA LEU A 77 -0.17 -7.78 -13.34
C LEU A 77 -0.50 -6.39 -12.80
N LYS A 78 -1.79 -6.02 -12.84
CA LYS A 78 -2.30 -4.78 -12.27
C LYS A 78 -3.14 -5.09 -11.04
N LEU A 79 -2.88 -4.39 -9.94
CA LEU A 79 -3.71 -4.51 -8.74
C LEU A 79 -5.13 -4.04 -9.06
N SER A 80 -6.10 -4.95 -8.97
CA SER A 80 -7.51 -4.69 -9.24
C SER A 80 -8.28 -4.32 -7.98
N ASP A 81 -8.02 -5.00 -6.86
CA ASP A 81 -8.75 -4.81 -5.61
C ASP A 81 -7.87 -5.06 -4.38
N ALA A 82 -8.10 -4.27 -3.33
CA ALA A 82 -7.43 -4.37 -2.04
C ALA A 82 -8.20 -3.58 -0.98
N ARG A 83 -8.25 -4.13 0.25
CA ARG A 83 -8.87 -3.44 1.39
C ARG A 83 -7.88 -2.50 2.06
N PHE A 84 -8.25 -1.22 2.21
CA PHE A 84 -7.45 -0.23 2.95
C PHE A 84 -8.20 0.30 4.15
N CYS A 85 -7.55 0.32 5.31
CA CYS A 85 -8.19 0.71 6.56
C CYS A 85 -8.42 2.23 6.70
N ARG A 86 -7.64 3.08 6.01
CA ARG A 86 -7.67 4.55 6.10
C ARG A 86 -7.38 5.12 7.50
N VAL A 87 -6.81 4.33 8.42
CA VAL A 87 -6.31 4.83 9.71
C VAL A 87 -5.17 5.83 9.44
N ARG A 88 -5.18 6.97 10.13
CA ARG A 88 -4.29 8.11 9.85
C ARG A 88 -2.81 7.71 9.84
N HIS A 89 -2.39 6.87 10.78
CA HIS A 89 -0.99 6.46 10.89
C HIS A 89 -0.70 5.09 10.27
N CYS A 90 -1.59 4.55 9.41
CA CYS A 90 -1.33 3.29 8.71
C CYS A 90 -0.29 3.47 7.61
N PRO A 91 0.90 2.84 7.70
CA PRO A 91 1.96 2.97 6.70
C PRO A 91 1.52 2.53 5.30
N VAL A 92 0.76 1.43 5.15
CA VAL A 92 0.23 1.02 3.84
C VAL A 92 -0.72 2.08 3.27
N CYS A 93 -1.66 2.60 4.07
CA CYS A 93 -2.61 3.61 3.59
C CYS A 93 -1.91 4.93 3.25
N GLN A 94 -0.93 5.35 4.06
CA GLN A 94 -0.13 6.55 3.83
C GLN A 94 0.72 6.43 2.56
N TRP A 95 1.33 5.28 2.32
CA TRP A 95 2.06 5.00 1.08
C TRP A 95 1.14 5.03 -0.14
N ARG A 96 -0.03 4.36 -0.08
CA ARG A 96 -1.00 4.41 -1.19
C ARG A 96 -1.49 5.83 -1.47
N ARG A 97 -1.69 6.62 -0.40
CA ARG A 97 -2.03 8.04 -0.51
C ARG A 97 -0.91 8.85 -1.18
N SER A 98 0.36 8.62 -0.82
CA SER A 98 1.49 9.31 -1.46
C SER A 98 1.62 8.98 -2.93
N LEU A 99 1.39 7.72 -3.34
CA LEU A 99 1.36 7.33 -4.75
C LEU A 99 0.23 8.02 -5.53
N MET A 100 -0.96 8.13 -4.94
CA MET A 100 -2.09 8.84 -5.55
C MET A 100 -1.75 10.33 -5.75
N TRP A 101 -1.19 10.98 -4.73
CA TRP A 101 -0.78 12.39 -4.83
C TRP A 101 0.35 12.60 -5.83
N LYS A 102 1.34 11.69 -5.85
CA LYS A 102 2.40 11.68 -6.87
C LYS A 102 1.79 11.65 -8.26
N ALA A 103 0.89 10.70 -8.54
CA ALA A 103 0.23 10.59 -9.84
C ALA A 103 -0.59 11.84 -10.21
N ARG A 104 -1.31 12.44 -9.25
CA ARG A 104 -2.04 13.70 -9.48
C ARG A 104 -1.08 14.84 -9.81
N ALA A 105 0.04 14.95 -9.09
CA ALA A 105 1.07 15.95 -9.36
C ALA A 105 1.63 15.80 -10.78
N TYR A 106 2.01 14.57 -11.19
CA TYR A 106 2.49 14.34 -12.56
C TYR A 106 1.49 14.69 -13.66
N LYS A 107 0.18 14.55 -13.40
CA LYS A 107 -0.85 14.96 -14.36
C LYS A 107 -0.92 16.48 -14.55
N ILE A 108 -0.77 17.25 -13.48
CA ILE A 108 -0.88 18.72 -13.52
C ILE A 108 0.46 19.41 -13.86
N LEU A 109 1.58 18.72 -13.62
CA LEU A 109 2.93 19.27 -13.77
C LEU A 109 3.19 19.92 -15.15
N PRO A 110 2.82 19.29 -16.29
CA PRO A 110 3.03 19.89 -17.60
C PRO A 110 2.33 21.24 -17.76
N GLN A 111 1.09 21.33 -17.29
CA GLN A 111 0.31 22.58 -17.34
C GLN A 111 0.98 23.68 -16.51
N VAL A 112 1.44 23.36 -15.30
CA VAL A 112 2.12 24.35 -14.44
C VAL A 112 3.40 24.88 -15.09
N VAL A 113 4.17 24.02 -15.78
CA VAL A 113 5.38 24.44 -16.51
C VAL A 113 5.06 25.39 -17.65
N THR A 114 3.95 25.15 -18.38
CA THR A 114 3.48 26.03 -19.46
C THR A 114 2.95 27.36 -18.95
N ASP A 115 2.13 27.35 -17.89
CA ASP A 115 1.46 28.55 -17.36
C ASP A 115 2.44 29.46 -16.59
N TYR A 116 3.49 28.89 -15.98
CA TYR A 116 4.43 29.60 -15.10
C TYR A 116 5.90 29.39 -15.49
N PRO A 117 6.33 29.78 -16.70
CA PRO A 117 7.65 29.45 -17.24
C PRO A 117 8.83 30.11 -16.49
N LYS A 118 8.57 31.18 -15.73
CA LYS A 118 9.61 31.91 -14.95
C LYS A 118 9.81 31.34 -13.54
N TYR A 119 8.92 30.47 -13.07
CA TYR A 119 8.96 29.94 -11.70
C TYR A 119 9.94 28.77 -11.62
N ARG A 120 10.52 28.55 -10.43
CA ARG A 120 11.43 27.43 -10.17
C ARG A 120 10.88 26.52 -9.08
N TRP A 121 11.20 25.24 -9.20
CA TRP A 121 10.84 24.23 -8.21
C TRP A 121 11.78 24.30 -7.01
N LEU A 122 11.22 24.32 -5.80
CA LEU A 122 11.97 24.14 -4.57
C LEU A 122 11.73 22.72 -4.06
N PHE A 123 12.80 21.91 -4.02
CA PHE A 123 12.78 20.60 -3.39
C PHE A 123 13.33 20.73 -1.96
N VAL A 124 12.46 20.60 -0.96
CA VAL A 124 12.82 20.69 0.45
C VAL A 124 12.92 19.29 1.04
N THR A 125 14.07 18.98 1.65
CA THR A 125 14.29 17.76 2.45
C THR A 125 14.43 18.18 3.90
N LEU A 126 13.55 17.68 4.77
CA LEU A 126 13.60 17.93 6.21
C LEU A 126 14.22 16.72 6.91
N ASN A 127 15.36 16.93 7.57
CA ASN A 127 16.00 15.92 8.39
C ASN A 127 15.58 16.12 9.86
N ILE A 128 15.55 15.04 10.62
CA ILE A 128 15.32 15.06 12.06
C ILE A 128 16.67 14.70 12.69
N GLU A 129 17.22 15.60 13.52
CA GLU A 129 18.41 15.34 14.34
C GLU A 129 18.02 14.61 15.64
#